data_AF-A0A931GSW4-F1
#
_entry.id   AF-A0A931GSW4-F1
#
_cell.length_a   1.000
_cell.length_b   1.000
_cell.length_c   1.000
_cell.angle_alpha   90.00
_cell.angle_beta   90.00
_cell.angle_gamma   90.00
#
_symmetry.space_group_name_H-M   'P 1'
#
loop_
_entity.id
_entity.type
_entity.pdbx_description
1 polymer ?
#
loop_
_entity_poly.entity_id
_entity_poly.type
_entity_poly.pdbx_seq_one_letter_code
_entity_poly.pdbx_strand_id
1 'polypeptide(L)'
;MRRARPTLRVLRDDISTDWEDPAPRRAIEEHRYEALHPLSDLPHPIIRKAADSFGEDPAEDNFERPIAGISKLVVQEIKSSQWRGGVWEDPDLGVCWLVVAGLAKGDHLDFEDFYKRIGRENTATDLSQWLPTNEDLQLLKRETAARLRTEWELEIQRHTLEALRTVHSGGTYSFNVSMPHDPSLHLANVELTVELVRTHKENNSEIDVDEIFVGITPEKKFSAHQILWVLIIRVLSSISPPEQGWDRYSTTFSNIGEPGSWTRRVAELELMVKKRVLQPTEPGKESHYTHREHLSKKTIDGKAVRALCGVSFVPLNDHEDRPVCPECNQLYDALGRQ
;
A
#
# COMPACT_ATOMS: atom_id res chain seq x y z
N MET A 1 -0.36 7.09 10.66
CA MET A 1 -1.55 6.88 11.51
C MET A 1 -1.16 6.30 12.87
N ARG A 2 -1.37 7.03 13.98
CA ARG A 2 -1.11 6.63 15.39
C ARG A 2 -2.26 5.75 15.93
N ARG A 3 -2.87 4.90 15.10
CA ARG A 3 -3.97 4.04 15.56
C ARG A 3 -3.47 3.03 16.59
N ALA A 4 -4.11 2.97 17.75
CA ALA A 4 -3.68 2.03 18.77
C ALA A 4 -3.78 0.59 18.27
N ARG A 5 -2.73 -0.20 18.55
CA ARG A 5 -2.60 -1.59 18.12
C ARG A 5 -2.39 -2.52 19.32
N PRO A 6 -2.89 -3.77 19.29
CA PRO A 6 -2.63 -4.73 20.34
C PRO A 6 -1.17 -5.21 20.33
N THR A 7 -0.64 -5.52 21.51
CA THR A 7 0.56 -6.36 21.61
C THR A 7 0.21 -7.82 21.32
N LEU A 8 1.19 -8.61 20.90
CA LEU A 8 1.03 -10.05 20.68
C LEU A 8 0.59 -10.78 21.96
N ARG A 9 1.02 -10.30 23.13
CA ARG A 9 0.55 -10.82 24.43
C ARG A 9 -0.96 -10.65 24.58
N VAL A 10 -1.51 -9.47 24.27
CA VAL A 10 -2.96 -9.24 24.33
C VAL A 10 -3.70 -10.18 23.38
N LEU A 11 -3.19 -10.34 22.16
CA LEU A 11 -3.80 -11.25 21.18
C LEU A 11 -3.80 -12.72 21.64
N ARG A 12 -2.71 -13.18 22.28
CA ARG A 12 -2.59 -14.57 22.76
C ARG A 12 -3.35 -14.83 24.06
N ASP A 13 -3.21 -13.93 25.02
CA ASP A 13 -3.48 -14.24 26.43
C ASP A 13 -4.76 -13.57 26.93
N ASP A 14 -5.17 -12.45 26.33
CA ASP A 14 -6.27 -11.63 26.85
C ASP A 14 -7.55 -11.73 25.98
N ILE A 15 -7.40 -11.97 24.67
CA ILE A 15 -8.50 -11.93 23.71
C ILE A 15 -8.79 -13.33 23.14
N SER A 16 -9.64 -14.09 23.85
CA SER A 16 -9.98 -15.48 23.49
C SER A 16 -11.40 -15.68 22.94
N THR A 17 -12.25 -14.65 22.92
CA THR A 17 -13.68 -14.72 22.56
C THR A 17 -14.10 -13.49 21.76
N ASP A 18 -15.36 -13.43 21.31
CA ASP A 18 -15.97 -12.27 20.63
C ASP A 18 -15.27 -11.81 19.32
N TRP A 19 -14.55 -12.71 18.66
CA TRP A 19 -14.04 -12.48 17.31
C TRP A 19 -15.19 -12.50 16.30
N GLU A 20 -15.31 -11.47 15.47
CA GLU A 20 -16.33 -11.42 14.40
C GLU A 20 -15.98 -12.40 13.27
N ASP A 21 -14.70 -12.69 13.07
CA ASP A 21 -14.16 -13.68 12.13
C ASP A 21 -13.26 -14.69 12.88
N PRO A 22 -13.44 -16.02 12.70
CA PRO A 22 -12.54 -17.02 13.28
C PRO A 22 -11.13 -17.06 12.66
N ALA A 23 -10.89 -16.50 11.47
CA ALA A 23 -9.61 -16.60 10.77
C ALA A 23 -8.44 -15.93 11.53
N PRO A 24 -8.57 -14.71 12.08
CA PRO A 24 -7.56 -14.11 12.95
C PRO A 24 -7.14 -15.00 14.11
N ARG A 25 -8.12 -15.59 14.80
CA ARG A 25 -7.87 -16.48 15.94
C ARG A 25 -7.01 -17.68 15.56
N ARG A 26 -7.32 -18.35 14.44
CA ARG A 26 -6.53 -19.49 13.96
C ARG A 26 -5.10 -19.09 13.64
N ALA A 27 -4.90 -17.93 13.02
CA ALA A 27 -3.55 -17.43 12.73
C ALA A 27 -2.78 -17.09 14.01
N ILE A 28 -3.42 -16.59 15.07
CA ILE A 28 -2.79 -16.40 16.39
C ILE A 28 -2.35 -17.74 16.98
N GLU A 29 -3.24 -18.76 16.99
CA GLU A 29 -2.94 -20.11 17.50
C GLU A 29 -1.77 -20.76 16.73
N GLU A 30 -1.70 -20.54 15.42
CA GLU A 30 -0.62 -21.02 14.53
C GLU A 30 0.62 -20.11 14.53
N HIS A 31 0.66 -19.03 15.33
CA HIS A 31 1.75 -18.07 15.41
C HIS A 31 2.07 -17.38 14.06
N ARG A 32 1.08 -17.25 13.18
CA ARG A 32 1.17 -16.59 11.86
C ARG A 32 0.78 -15.11 11.94
N TYR A 33 1.45 -14.34 12.80
CA TYR A 33 1.12 -12.93 13.04
C TYR A 33 1.30 -12.03 11.81
N GLU A 34 2.17 -12.40 10.88
CA GLU A 34 2.38 -11.66 9.63
C GLU A 34 1.12 -11.62 8.74
N ALA A 35 0.24 -12.61 8.85
CA ALA A 35 -1.01 -12.67 8.10
C ALA A 35 -2.13 -11.81 8.73
N LEU A 36 -1.90 -11.23 9.91
CA LEU A 36 -2.87 -10.46 10.68
C LEU A 36 -2.74 -8.95 10.46
N HIS A 37 -1.80 -8.52 9.63
CA HIS A 37 -1.54 -7.11 9.41
C HIS A 37 -2.66 -6.40 8.65
N PRO A 38 -3.01 -5.16 9.03
CA PRO A 38 -2.53 -4.44 10.22
C PRO A 38 -3.24 -4.87 11.50
N LEU A 39 -2.50 -5.02 12.62
CA LEU A 39 -3.08 -5.51 13.88
C LEU A 39 -4.16 -4.58 14.47
N SER A 40 -4.15 -3.29 14.11
CA SER A 40 -5.15 -2.30 14.53
C SER A 40 -6.53 -2.51 13.89
N ASP A 41 -6.61 -3.27 12.79
CA ASP A 41 -7.86 -3.49 12.04
C ASP A 41 -8.48 -4.86 12.31
N LEU A 42 -7.92 -5.60 13.28
CA LEU A 42 -8.43 -6.90 13.64
C LEU A 42 -9.90 -6.82 14.10
N PRO A 43 -10.76 -7.75 13.65
CA PRO A 43 -12.21 -7.68 13.83
C PRO A 43 -12.61 -8.13 15.24
N HIS A 44 -12.23 -7.35 16.24
CA HIS A 44 -12.53 -7.57 17.64
C HIS A 44 -12.96 -6.26 18.34
N PRO A 45 -14.02 -6.26 19.18
CA PRO A 45 -14.59 -5.04 19.76
C PRO A 45 -13.62 -4.15 20.54
N ILE A 46 -12.71 -4.74 21.33
CA ILE A 46 -11.74 -3.94 22.11
C ILE A 46 -10.59 -3.41 21.27
N ILE A 47 -10.23 -4.12 20.19
CA ILE A 47 -9.17 -3.68 19.27
C ILE A 47 -9.69 -2.50 18.45
N ARG A 48 -10.88 -2.64 17.87
CA ARG A 48 -11.57 -1.54 17.17
C ARG A 48 -11.74 -0.33 18.08
N LYS A 49 -12.21 -0.54 19.32
CA LYS A 49 -12.33 0.54 20.29
C LYS A 49 -10.99 1.22 20.57
N ALA A 50 -9.89 0.47 20.73
CA ALA A 50 -8.57 1.05 20.92
C ALA A 50 -8.17 1.91 19.70
N ALA A 51 -8.30 1.36 18.51
CA ALA A 51 -7.92 2.01 17.26
C ALA A 51 -8.78 3.25 16.93
N ASP A 52 -10.02 3.31 17.40
CA ASP A 52 -10.93 4.46 17.25
C ASP A 52 -10.72 5.49 18.38
N SER A 53 -10.32 5.05 19.57
CA SER A 53 -10.06 5.91 20.73
C SER A 53 -8.72 6.63 20.66
N PHE A 54 -7.75 6.10 19.93
CA PHE A 54 -6.43 6.69 19.76
C PHE A 54 -6.17 6.86 18.26
N GLY A 55 -6.40 8.07 17.77
CA GLY A 55 -6.49 8.38 16.35
C GLY A 55 -5.21 8.95 15.75
N GLU A 56 -5.35 9.72 14.66
CA GLU A 56 -4.22 10.48 14.10
C GLU A 56 -3.84 11.69 14.94
N ASP A 57 -4.84 12.38 15.48
CA ASP A 57 -4.66 13.56 16.32
C ASP A 57 -4.75 13.17 17.80
N PRO A 58 -3.64 13.28 18.56
CA PRO A 58 -3.66 13.05 20.00
C PRO A 58 -4.66 13.95 20.76
N ALA A 59 -5.04 15.10 20.20
CA ALA A 59 -6.03 15.99 20.80
C ALA A 59 -7.46 15.42 20.74
N GLU A 60 -7.72 14.46 19.84
CA GLU A 60 -9.00 13.78 19.69
C GLU A 60 -9.05 12.43 20.43
N ASP A 61 -7.98 12.06 21.14
CA ASP A 61 -7.92 10.80 21.90
C ASP A 61 -9.07 10.73 22.93
N ASN A 62 -9.82 9.63 22.91
CA ASN A 62 -10.99 9.43 23.74
C ASN A 62 -10.83 8.19 24.64
N PHE A 63 -10.54 8.42 25.91
CA PHE A 63 -10.37 7.41 26.95
C PHE A 63 -11.05 7.84 28.24
N GLU A 64 -11.28 6.88 29.13
CA GLU A 64 -12.07 7.12 30.34
C GLU A 64 -11.25 7.84 31.42
N ARG A 65 -10.19 7.17 31.88
CA ARG A 65 -9.26 7.65 32.90
C ARG A 65 -8.02 6.74 32.92
N PRO A 66 -6.91 7.18 33.51
CA PRO A 66 -5.81 6.28 33.81
C PRO A 66 -6.26 5.15 34.74
N ILE A 67 -5.84 3.91 34.47
CA ILE A 67 -6.13 2.75 35.30
C ILE A 67 -5.41 2.92 36.64
N ALA A 68 -6.19 3.02 37.72
CA ALA A 68 -5.65 3.17 39.07
C ALA A 68 -4.85 1.93 39.49
N GLY A 69 -3.71 2.15 40.13
CA GLY A 69 -2.85 1.09 40.69
C GLY A 69 -1.52 0.95 39.97
N ILE A 70 -1.44 1.21 38.67
CA ILE A 70 -0.21 1.01 37.89
C ILE A 70 0.72 2.22 38.07
N SER A 71 1.55 2.18 39.11
CA SER A 71 2.33 3.36 39.55
C SER A 71 3.51 3.71 38.65
N LYS A 72 3.97 2.77 37.81
CA LYS A 72 5.13 2.94 36.92
C LYS A 72 4.79 3.07 35.43
N LEU A 73 3.54 2.80 35.04
CA LEU A 73 3.09 2.80 33.65
C LEU A 73 1.74 3.52 33.57
N VAL A 74 1.68 4.61 32.81
CA VAL A 74 0.42 5.34 32.61
C VAL A 74 -0.38 4.61 31.53
N VAL A 75 -1.39 3.87 31.95
CA VAL A 75 -2.26 3.10 31.05
C VAL A 75 -3.65 3.74 31.05
N GLN A 76 -4.10 4.15 29.87
CA GLN A 76 -5.41 4.76 29.66
C GLN A 76 -6.49 3.69 29.49
N GLU A 77 -7.58 3.83 30.24
CA GLU A 77 -8.67 2.88 30.21
C GLU A 77 -9.62 3.13 29.03
N ILE A 78 -9.96 2.07 28.30
CA ILE A 78 -11.00 2.06 27.27
C ILE A 78 -12.05 0.99 27.57
N LYS A 79 -13.29 1.24 27.15
CA LYS A 79 -14.43 0.36 27.36
C LYS A 79 -15.19 0.11 26.07
N SER A 80 -15.55 -1.15 25.82
CA SER A 80 -16.37 -1.57 24.68
C SER A 80 -17.30 -2.70 25.13
N SER A 81 -18.57 -2.39 25.41
CA SER A 81 -19.52 -3.36 25.98
C SER A 81 -18.96 -4.00 27.27
N GLN A 82 -18.85 -5.33 27.31
CA GLN A 82 -18.24 -6.11 28.40
C GLN A 82 -16.71 -6.03 28.47
N TRP A 83 -16.05 -5.56 27.40
CA TRP A 83 -14.60 -5.49 27.33
C TRP A 83 -14.04 -4.23 27.99
N ARG A 84 -12.91 -4.41 28.66
CA ARG A 84 -12.04 -3.37 29.21
C ARG A 84 -10.67 -3.54 28.57
N GLY A 85 -10.02 -2.42 28.28
CA GLY A 85 -8.69 -2.39 27.69
C GLY A 85 -7.85 -1.32 28.36
N GLY A 86 -6.56 -1.56 28.43
CA GLY A 86 -5.56 -0.60 28.86
C GLY A 86 -4.61 -0.27 27.71
N VAL A 87 -4.57 1.00 27.33
CA VAL A 87 -3.69 1.51 26.28
C VAL A 87 -2.53 2.28 26.89
N TRP A 88 -1.31 1.89 26.58
CA TRP A 88 -0.09 2.57 26.96
C TRP A 88 0.49 3.29 25.75
N GLU A 89 0.86 4.56 25.90
CA GLU A 89 1.61 5.29 24.87
C GLU A 89 3.10 5.16 25.13
N ASP A 90 3.81 4.65 24.12
CA ASP A 90 5.27 4.59 24.12
C ASP A 90 5.83 6.02 23.99
N PRO A 91 6.54 6.54 25.01
CA PRO A 91 7.04 7.91 24.99
C PRO A 91 8.18 8.13 23.99
N ASP A 92 8.89 7.06 23.61
CA ASP A 92 10.01 7.14 22.68
C ASP A 92 9.52 7.04 21.23
N LEU A 93 8.52 6.19 20.97
CA LEU A 93 8.00 5.94 19.62
C LEU A 93 6.71 6.71 19.29
N GLY A 94 6.00 7.24 20.29
CA GLY A 94 4.68 7.87 20.13
C GLY A 94 3.58 6.89 19.70
N VAL A 95 3.78 5.59 19.93
CA VAL A 95 2.85 4.53 19.49
C VAL A 95 1.95 4.15 20.65
N CYS A 96 0.65 4.08 20.39
CA CYS A 96 -0.33 3.59 21.35
C CYS A 96 -0.48 2.07 21.26
N TRP A 97 -0.24 1.40 22.38
CA TRP A 97 -0.27 -0.05 22.51
C TRP A 97 -1.43 -0.46 23.42
N LEU A 98 -2.37 -1.25 22.91
CA LEU A 98 -3.27 -2.00 23.78
C LEU A 98 -2.44 -3.10 24.43
N VAL A 99 -2.06 -2.86 25.70
CA VAL A 99 -1.14 -3.70 26.48
C VAL A 99 -1.86 -4.67 27.38
N VAL A 100 -3.15 -4.48 27.63
CA VAL A 100 -3.98 -5.38 28.43
C VAL A 100 -5.44 -5.31 28.01
N ALA A 101 -6.14 -6.45 27.99
CA ALA A 101 -7.58 -6.53 27.77
C ALA A 101 -8.24 -7.58 28.66
N GLY A 102 -9.54 -7.46 28.88
CA GLY A 102 -10.31 -8.46 29.62
C GLY A 102 -11.78 -8.11 29.75
N LEU A 103 -12.54 -9.03 30.34
CA LEU A 103 -13.97 -8.86 30.58
C LEU A 103 -14.23 -8.23 31.96
N ALA A 104 -15.23 -7.36 32.03
CA ALA A 104 -15.82 -6.94 33.30
C ALA A 104 -16.84 -8.01 33.74
N LYS A 105 -16.46 -8.83 34.72
CA LYS A 105 -17.29 -9.97 35.20
C LYS A 105 -17.74 -9.76 36.66
N GLY A 106 -18.97 -10.19 36.95
CA GLY A 106 -19.51 -10.30 38.31
C GLY A 106 -19.43 -9.03 39.16
N ASP A 107 -19.84 -7.87 38.64
CA ASP A 107 -19.78 -6.56 39.33
C ASP A 107 -18.38 -6.22 39.90
N HIS A 108 -17.31 -6.63 39.20
CA HIS A 108 -15.91 -6.44 39.61
C HIS A 108 -15.48 -7.25 40.84
N LEU A 109 -16.21 -8.32 41.14
CA LEU A 109 -15.93 -9.23 42.25
C LEU A 109 -15.29 -10.54 41.80
N ASP A 110 -15.38 -10.88 40.51
CA ASP A 110 -14.86 -12.13 39.98
C ASP A 110 -13.32 -12.17 39.92
N PHE A 111 -12.75 -13.35 40.12
CA PHE A 111 -11.30 -13.55 40.05
C PHE A 111 -10.73 -13.28 38.65
N GLU A 112 -11.50 -13.59 37.61
CA GLU A 112 -11.17 -13.29 36.22
C GLU A 112 -11.54 -11.86 35.80
N ASP A 113 -12.11 -11.04 36.70
CA ASP A 113 -12.40 -9.65 36.40
C ASP A 113 -11.12 -8.88 36.08
N PHE A 114 -11.21 -8.06 35.03
CA PHE A 114 -10.13 -7.23 34.53
C PHE A 114 -9.38 -6.48 35.65
N TYR A 115 -10.07 -5.76 36.55
CA TYR A 115 -9.38 -4.95 37.57
C TYR A 115 -8.74 -5.81 38.65
N LYS A 116 -9.34 -6.97 38.99
CA LYS A 116 -8.73 -7.93 39.93
C LYS A 116 -7.47 -8.56 39.36
N ARG A 117 -7.42 -8.82 38.05
CA ARG A 117 -6.21 -9.28 37.36
C ARG A 117 -5.11 -8.22 37.34
N ILE A 118 -5.45 -6.99 36.93
CA ILE A 118 -4.55 -5.81 36.93
C ILE A 118 -3.93 -5.60 38.32
N GLY A 119 -4.75 -5.60 39.38
CA GLY A 119 -4.27 -5.37 40.75
C GLY A 119 -3.25 -6.42 41.22
N ARG A 120 -3.42 -7.69 40.80
CA ARG A 120 -2.48 -8.77 41.13
C ARG A 120 -1.18 -8.66 40.36
N GLU A 121 -1.26 -8.45 39.06
CA GLU A 121 -0.09 -8.33 38.18
C GLU A 121 0.74 -7.08 38.49
N ASN A 122 0.10 -6.02 38.99
CA ASN A 122 0.80 -4.83 39.49
C ASN A 122 1.48 -5.02 40.86
N THR A 123 1.05 -6.01 41.63
CA THR A 123 1.76 -6.40 42.87
C THR A 123 3.01 -7.22 42.56
N ALA A 124 3.05 -7.87 41.38
CA ALA A 124 4.26 -8.50 40.87
C ALA A 124 5.24 -7.40 40.42
N THR A 125 6.50 -7.50 40.87
CA THR A 125 7.51 -6.45 40.75
C THR A 125 7.92 -6.11 39.31
N ASP A 126 7.48 -6.91 38.33
CA ASP A 126 7.88 -6.82 36.93
C ASP A 126 6.69 -6.52 36.01
N LEU A 127 6.56 -5.25 35.61
CA LEU A 127 5.58 -4.80 34.62
C LEU A 127 6.11 -4.89 33.18
N SER A 128 7.36 -5.34 32.98
CA SER A 128 7.94 -5.48 31.63
C SER A 128 7.16 -6.46 30.76
N GLN A 129 6.49 -7.44 31.37
CA GLN A 129 5.61 -8.39 30.69
C GLN A 129 4.45 -7.72 29.94
N TRP A 130 4.05 -6.50 30.28
CA TRP A 130 2.98 -5.79 29.57
C TRP A 130 3.48 -4.96 28.41
N LEU A 131 4.77 -4.64 28.39
CA LEU A 131 5.36 -3.81 27.36
C LEU A 131 5.50 -4.59 26.04
N PRO A 132 5.49 -3.88 24.90
CA PRO A 132 5.76 -4.50 23.61
C PRO A 132 7.11 -5.21 23.58
N THR A 133 7.14 -6.38 22.99
CA THR A 133 8.36 -7.17 22.80
C THR A 133 9.11 -6.75 21.53
N ASN A 134 10.32 -7.28 21.32
CA ASN A 134 11.04 -7.08 20.06
C ASN A 134 10.24 -7.59 18.84
N GLU A 135 9.43 -8.63 19.00
CA GLU A 135 8.58 -9.16 17.93
C GLU A 135 7.47 -8.15 17.57
N ASP A 136 6.84 -7.54 18.58
CA ASP A 136 5.86 -6.46 18.41
C ASP A 136 6.45 -5.28 17.63
N LEU A 137 7.69 -4.90 17.94
CA LEU A 137 8.41 -3.80 17.28
C LEU A 137 8.78 -4.14 15.82
N GLN A 138 9.15 -5.39 15.52
CA GLN A 138 9.41 -5.80 14.14
C GLN A 138 8.12 -5.76 13.29
N LEU A 139 7.01 -6.22 13.86
CA LEU A 139 5.69 -6.13 13.23
C LEU A 139 5.28 -4.67 13.00
N LEU A 140 5.46 -3.79 14.00
CA LEU A 140 5.22 -2.35 13.87
C LEU A 140 6.03 -1.75 12.72
N LYS A 141 7.33 -2.10 12.63
CA LYS A 141 8.22 -1.57 11.59
C LYS A 141 7.73 -1.96 10.20
N ARG A 142 7.26 -3.20 10.01
CA ARG A 142 6.69 -3.67 8.74
C ARG A 142 5.39 -2.96 8.39
N GLU A 143 4.46 -2.84 9.34
CA GLU A 143 3.21 -2.09 9.17
C GLU A 143 3.49 -0.63 8.79
N THR A 144 4.42 0.00 9.50
CA THR A 144 4.83 1.38 9.25
C THR A 144 5.41 1.55 7.85
N ALA A 145 6.29 0.64 7.42
CA ALA A 145 6.88 0.67 6.08
C ALA A 145 5.82 0.48 4.97
N ALA A 146 4.91 -0.50 5.14
CA ALA A 146 3.83 -0.74 4.19
C ALA A 146 2.87 0.46 4.09
N ARG A 147 2.53 1.06 5.23
CA ARG A 147 1.69 2.26 5.31
C ARG A 147 2.36 3.46 4.63
N LEU A 148 3.60 3.80 5.00
CA LEU A 148 4.33 4.92 4.40
C LEU A 148 4.44 4.77 2.89
N ARG A 149 4.69 3.55 2.40
CA ARG A 149 4.72 3.26 0.97
C ARG A 149 3.35 3.49 0.33
N THR A 150 2.27 2.99 0.94
CA THR A 150 0.90 3.14 0.40
C THR A 150 0.47 4.61 0.36
N GLU A 151 0.72 5.36 1.43
CA GLU A 151 0.45 6.81 1.50
C GLU A 151 1.22 7.58 0.43
N TRP A 152 2.50 7.23 0.23
CA TRP A 152 3.34 7.81 -0.80
C TRP A 152 2.83 7.51 -2.22
N GLU A 153 2.42 6.27 -2.51
CA GLU A 153 1.84 5.91 -3.81
C GLU A 153 0.50 6.63 -4.07
N LEU A 154 -0.34 6.80 -3.04
CA LEU A 154 -1.59 7.56 -3.15
C LEU A 154 -1.32 9.04 -3.45
N GLU A 155 -0.27 9.61 -2.88
CA GLU A 155 0.10 11.00 -3.14
C GLU A 155 0.66 11.19 -4.55
N ILE A 156 1.46 10.26 -5.06
CA ILE A 156 1.90 10.26 -6.46
C ILE A 156 0.70 10.14 -7.40
N GLN A 157 -0.28 9.28 -7.08
CA GLN A 157 -1.51 9.17 -7.85
C GLN A 157 -2.25 10.52 -7.91
N ARG A 158 -2.32 11.22 -6.78
CA ARG A 158 -2.96 12.55 -6.68
C ARG A 158 -2.23 13.59 -7.54
N HIS A 159 -0.90 13.66 -7.45
CA HIS A 159 -0.10 14.55 -8.30
C HIS A 159 -0.25 14.21 -9.79
N THR A 160 -0.30 12.92 -10.13
CA THR A 160 -0.47 12.48 -11.52
C THR A 160 -1.85 12.88 -12.06
N LEU A 161 -2.90 12.80 -11.24
CA LEU A 161 -4.24 13.32 -11.59
C LEU A 161 -4.20 14.83 -11.85
N GLU A 162 -3.53 15.60 -11.02
CA GLU A 162 -3.40 17.05 -11.17
C GLU A 162 -2.63 17.42 -12.45
N ALA A 163 -1.53 16.72 -12.72
CA ALA A 163 -0.79 16.86 -13.96
C ALA A 163 -1.67 16.54 -15.18
N LEU A 164 -2.34 15.39 -15.18
CA LEU A 164 -3.19 14.94 -16.28
C LEU A 164 -4.37 15.89 -16.51
N ARG A 165 -4.99 16.41 -15.43
CA ARG A 165 -6.02 17.46 -15.52
C ARG A 165 -5.53 18.72 -16.21
N THR A 166 -4.26 19.06 -16.03
CA THR A 166 -3.68 20.26 -16.63
C THR A 166 -3.36 20.05 -18.11
N VAL A 167 -2.87 18.86 -18.48
CA VAL A 167 -2.35 18.60 -19.82
C VAL A 167 -3.29 17.80 -20.73
N HIS A 168 -4.45 17.29 -20.27
CA HIS A 168 -5.27 16.38 -21.09
C HIS A 168 -5.70 16.95 -22.45
N SER A 169 -5.69 18.28 -22.62
CA SER A 169 -6.01 18.98 -23.87
C SER A 169 -4.76 19.54 -24.57
N GLY A 170 -3.59 18.97 -24.28
CA GLY A 170 -2.30 19.42 -24.77
C GLY A 170 -1.53 20.26 -23.74
N GLY A 171 -0.21 20.17 -23.78
CA GLY A 171 0.71 20.94 -22.95
C GLY A 171 1.61 20.07 -22.07
N THR A 172 2.38 20.72 -21.19
CA THR A 172 3.34 20.07 -20.30
C THR A 172 3.13 20.53 -18.86
N TYR A 173 3.26 19.61 -17.91
CA TYR A 173 3.22 19.88 -16.48
C TYR A 173 4.25 19.02 -15.76
N SER A 174 4.91 19.55 -14.73
CA SER A 174 5.89 18.81 -13.95
C SER A 174 5.65 18.94 -12.45
N PHE A 175 6.01 17.88 -11.72
CA PHE A 175 5.93 17.84 -10.26
C PHE A 175 7.08 17.03 -9.65
N ASN A 176 7.46 17.40 -8.44
CA ASN A 176 8.50 16.70 -7.69
C ASN A 176 7.91 15.60 -6.82
N VAL A 177 8.66 14.51 -6.67
CA VAL A 177 8.36 13.40 -5.77
C VAL A 177 9.47 13.31 -4.74
N SER A 178 9.10 13.26 -3.45
CA SER A 178 10.05 13.07 -2.34
C SER A 178 10.07 11.62 -1.85
N MET A 179 10.98 11.29 -0.93
CA MET A 179 11.08 9.96 -0.33
C MET A 179 9.87 9.67 0.59
N PRO A 180 9.39 8.41 0.67
CA PRO A 180 8.23 8.05 1.49
C PRO A 180 8.41 8.33 2.99
N HIS A 181 9.64 8.22 3.50
CA HIS A 181 9.95 8.39 4.92
C HIS A 181 10.50 9.78 5.27
N ASP A 182 10.78 10.61 4.27
CA ASP A 182 11.34 11.95 4.47
C ASP A 182 10.94 12.87 3.31
N PRO A 183 9.93 13.74 3.50
CA PRO A 183 9.47 14.68 2.48
C PRO A 183 10.53 15.70 2.05
N SER A 184 11.57 15.94 2.85
CA SER A 184 12.66 16.87 2.53
C SER A 184 13.66 16.28 1.52
N LEU A 185 13.67 14.96 1.38
CA LEU A 185 14.54 14.27 0.42
C LEU A 185 13.82 14.09 -0.91
N HIS A 186 14.13 14.94 -1.88
CA HIS A 186 13.61 14.82 -3.24
C HIS A 186 14.17 13.58 -3.97
N LEU A 187 13.27 12.76 -4.51
CA LEU A 187 13.58 11.53 -5.22
C LEU A 187 13.75 11.76 -6.72
N ALA A 188 12.76 12.38 -7.35
CA ALA A 188 12.72 12.57 -8.80
C ALA A 188 11.75 13.70 -9.19
N ASN A 189 12.00 14.31 -10.35
CA ASN A 189 11.03 15.14 -11.05
C ASN A 189 10.29 14.30 -12.09
N VAL A 190 8.97 14.41 -12.13
CA VAL A 190 8.10 13.79 -13.13
C VAL A 190 7.55 14.89 -14.03
N GLU A 191 7.70 14.73 -15.34
CA GLU A 191 7.17 15.62 -16.36
C GLU A 191 6.17 14.83 -17.21
N LEU A 192 4.99 15.42 -17.41
CA LEU A 192 3.91 14.86 -18.21
C LEU A 192 3.61 15.82 -19.36
N THR A 193 3.65 15.33 -20.59
CA THR A 193 3.35 16.10 -21.79
C THR A 193 2.30 15.38 -22.61
N VAL A 194 1.27 16.10 -23.05
CA VAL A 194 0.31 15.60 -24.04
C VAL A 194 0.45 16.40 -25.31
N GLU A 195 0.57 15.71 -26.44
CA GLU A 195 0.60 16.27 -27.77
C GLU A 195 -0.66 15.83 -28.52
N LEU A 196 -1.41 16.81 -29.05
CA LEU A 196 -2.61 16.54 -29.83
C LEU A 196 -2.22 16.40 -31.31
N VAL A 197 -2.26 15.17 -31.82
CA VAL A 197 -1.98 14.90 -33.24
C VAL A 197 -3.31 14.89 -33.98
N ARG A 198 -3.60 15.99 -34.67
CA ARG A 198 -4.82 16.17 -35.48
C ARG A 198 -4.43 16.33 -36.94
N THR A 199 -4.86 15.41 -37.79
CA THR A 199 -4.56 15.47 -39.23
C THR A 199 -5.83 15.86 -39.99
N HIS A 200 -5.93 17.13 -40.35
CA HIS A 200 -7.00 17.60 -41.24
C HIS A 200 -6.76 17.04 -42.66
N LYS A 201 -7.44 15.93 -42.96
CA LYS A 201 -7.57 15.18 -44.24
C LYS A 201 -6.93 15.77 -45.50
N GLU A 202 -6.20 14.91 -46.22
CA GLU A 202 -6.33 14.84 -47.69
C GLU A 202 -6.10 13.44 -48.31
N ASN A 203 -5.56 12.44 -47.61
CA ASN A 203 -5.47 11.06 -48.12
C ASN A 203 -5.87 10.02 -47.05
N ASN A 204 -6.56 8.98 -47.49
CA ASN A 204 -7.52 8.15 -46.73
C ASN A 204 -6.94 7.15 -45.70
N SER A 205 -5.99 7.52 -44.83
CA SER A 205 -5.54 6.61 -43.75
C SER A 205 -4.74 7.26 -42.62
N GLU A 206 -5.19 8.36 -42.03
CA GLU A 206 -4.64 8.83 -40.75
C GLU A 206 -5.77 9.03 -39.73
N ILE A 207 -5.55 8.49 -38.53
CA ILE A 207 -6.49 8.49 -37.40
C ILE A 207 -6.01 9.60 -36.46
N ASP A 208 -6.91 10.50 -36.05
CA ASP A 208 -6.60 11.49 -35.01
C ASP A 208 -6.22 10.75 -33.72
N VAL A 209 -5.10 11.13 -33.10
CA VAL A 209 -4.61 10.51 -31.85
C VAL A 209 -4.08 11.56 -30.87
N ASP A 210 -4.08 11.22 -29.59
CA ASP A 210 -3.45 12.01 -28.54
C ASP A 210 -2.27 11.22 -27.99
N GLU A 211 -1.06 11.76 -28.12
CA GLU A 211 0.15 11.15 -27.57
C GLU A 211 0.44 11.72 -26.18
N ILE A 212 0.83 10.86 -25.25
CA ILE A 212 1.27 11.26 -23.92
C ILE A 212 2.68 10.77 -23.64
N PHE A 213 3.52 11.66 -23.13
CA PHE A 213 4.90 11.41 -22.75
C PHE A 213 5.07 11.63 -21.25
N VAL A 214 5.78 10.71 -20.60
CA VAL A 214 6.12 10.77 -19.17
C VAL A 214 7.64 10.72 -19.04
N GLY A 215 8.26 11.83 -18.66
CA GLY A 215 9.67 11.89 -18.31
C GLY A 215 9.88 11.76 -16.80
N ILE A 216 10.73 10.82 -16.35
CA ILE A 216 11.04 10.67 -14.92
C ILE A 216 12.55 10.85 -14.71
N THR A 217 12.93 11.98 -14.14
CA THR A 217 14.34 12.34 -13.90
C THR A 217 14.69 12.21 -12.42
N PRO A 218 15.41 11.15 -12.00
CA PRO A 218 15.80 10.97 -10.61
C PRO A 218 16.93 11.91 -10.20
N GLU A 219 16.98 12.28 -8.92
CA GLU A 219 18.18 12.89 -8.37
C GLU A 219 19.37 11.92 -8.44
N LYS A 220 20.58 12.45 -8.68
CA LYS A 220 21.80 11.65 -8.88
C LYS A 220 22.05 10.62 -7.77
N LYS A 221 21.79 10.98 -6.51
CA LYS A 221 21.96 10.08 -5.35
C LYS A 221 20.98 8.89 -5.34
N PHE A 222 19.87 9.00 -6.07
CA PHE A 222 18.80 8.00 -6.11
C PHE A 222 18.67 7.30 -7.46
N SER A 223 19.52 7.58 -8.44
CA SER A 223 19.39 7.05 -9.81
C SER A 223 19.31 5.51 -9.92
N ALA A 224 19.84 4.77 -8.94
CA ALA A 224 19.77 3.31 -8.87
C ALA A 224 18.86 2.78 -7.75
N HIS A 225 18.08 3.65 -7.10
CA HIS A 225 17.26 3.28 -5.96
C HIS A 225 16.00 2.52 -6.42
N GLN A 226 15.72 1.37 -5.79
CA GLN A 226 14.61 0.49 -6.20
C GLN A 226 13.23 1.16 -6.14
N ILE A 227 13.05 2.13 -5.23
CA ILE A 227 11.79 2.88 -5.11
C ILE A 227 11.40 3.64 -6.39
N LEU A 228 12.37 3.94 -7.27
CA LEU A 228 12.09 4.56 -8.57
C LEU A 228 11.19 3.68 -9.44
N TRP A 229 11.33 2.37 -9.34
CA TRP A 229 10.46 1.45 -10.07
C TRP A 229 9.01 1.55 -9.59
N VAL A 230 8.81 1.67 -8.28
CA VAL A 230 7.47 1.87 -7.70
C VAL A 230 6.88 3.20 -8.17
N LEU A 231 7.68 4.28 -8.20
CA LEU A 231 7.27 5.56 -8.76
C LEU A 231 6.83 5.43 -10.22
N ILE A 232 7.66 4.81 -11.07
CA ILE A 232 7.38 4.61 -12.50
C ILE A 232 6.04 3.88 -12.66
N ILE A 233 5.88 2.70 -12.05
CA ILE A 233 4.66 1.90 -12.17
C ILE A 233 3.44 2.69 -11.67
N ARG A 234 3.57 3.42 -10.56
CA ARG A 234 2.48 4.24 -10.02
C ARG A 234 2.07 5.35 -10.99
N VAL A 235 3.01 6.11 -11.56
CA VAL A 235 2.70 7.17 -12.53
C VAL A 235 2.05 6.57 -13.79
N LEU A 236 2.67 5.56 -14.40
CA LEU A 236 2.18 4.97 -15.64
C LEU A 236 0.80 4.34 -15.47
N SER A 237 0.60 3.55 -14.41
CA SER A 237 -0.72 2.95 -14.12
C SER A 237 -1.79 4.00 -13.82
N SER A 238 -1.43 5.15 -13.22
CA SER A 238 -2.36 6.27 -13.05
C SER A 238 -2.92 6.74 -14.38
N ILE A 239 -2.07 6.84 -15.40
CA ILE A 239 -2.38 7.44 -16.70
C ILE A 239 -3.00 6.39 -17.64
N SER A 240 -2.36 5.24 -17.80
CA SER A 240 -2.84 4.15 -18.65
C SER A 240 -2.58 2.83 -17.91
N PRO A 241 -3.62 2.24 -17.28
CA PRO A 241 -3.49 1.02 -16.48
C PRO A 241 -2.90 -0.20 -17.20
N PRO A 242 -3.17 -0.44 -18.50
CA PRO A 242 -2.56 -1.54 -19.24
C PRO A 242 -1.03 -1.46 -19.26
N GLU A 243 -0.37 -2.45 -18.65
CA GLU A 243 1.09 -2.45 -18.49
C GLU A 243 1.83 -2.47 -19.83
N GLN A 244 1.24 -3.12 -20.83
CA GLN A 244 1.83 -3.33 -22.16
C GLN A 244 1.53 -2.19 -23.14
N GLY A 245 0.82 -1.15 -22.73
CA GLY A 245 0.53 0.00 -23.59
C GLY A 245 1.70 0.97 -23.73
N TRP A 246 2.71 0.90 -22.87
CA TRP A 246 3.76 1.91 -22.80
C TRP A 246 4.99 1.54 -23.62
N ASP A 247 5.38 2.42 -24.52
CA ASP A 247 6.71 2.45 -25.11
C ASP A 247 7.70 3.09 -24.14
N ARG A 248 8.96 2.67 -24.20
CA ARG A 248 10.02 3.20 -23.33
C ARG A 248 11.29 3.55 -24.11
N TYR A 249 11.74 4.78 -23.94
CA TYR A 249 13.06 5.24 -24.36
C TYR A 249 13.80 5.89 -23.18
N SER A 250 14.83 5.20 -22.66
CA SER A 250 15.58 5.64 -21.48
C SER A 250 14.68 5.86 -20.25
N THR A 251 14.49 7.11 -19.83
CA THR A 251 13.68 7.59 -18.72
C THR A 251 12.36 8.22 -19.16
N THR A 252 12.06 8.16 -20.46
CA THR A 252 10.83 8.65 -21.06
C THR A 252 9.95 7.48 -21.47
N PHE A 253 8.67 7.59 -21.17
CA PHE A 253 7.64 6.62 -21.53
C PHE A 253 6.60 7.30 -22.40
N SER A 254 6.09 6.61 -23.42
CA SER A 254 5.06 7.16 -24.30
C SER A 254 3.89 6.20 -24.47
N ASN A 255 2.70 6.76 -24.65
CA ASN A 255 1.48 6.00 -24.95
C ASN A 255 0.59 6.82 -25.88
N ILE A 256 -0.15 6.13 -26.74
CA ILE A 256 -1.04 6.75 -27.72
C ILE A 256 -2.47 6.39 -27.36
N GLY A 257 -3.34 7.39 -27.30
CA GLY A 257 -4.77 7.24 -27.02
C GLY A 257 -5.62 7.80 -28.16
N GLU A 258 -6.84 7.30 -28.26
CA GLU A 258 -7.87 7.94 -29.10
C GLU A 258 -8.14 9.36 -28.58
N PRO A 259 -8.65 10.28 -29.44
CA PRO A 259 -8.96 11.64 -29.04
C PRO A 259 -9.86 11.69 -27.80
N GLY A 260 -9.43 12.41 -26.77
CA GLY A 260 -10.17 12.54 -25.51
C GLY A 260 -10.04 11.36 -24.54
N SER A 261 -9.18 10.38 -24.82
CA SER A 261 -8.87 9.29 -23.88
C SER A 261 -8.32 9.82 -22.55
N TRP A 262 -7.46 10.85 -22.60
CA TRP A 262 -6.91 11.48 -21.39
C TRP A 262 -7.97 12.23 -20.59
N THR A 263 -8.94 12.86 -21.25
CA THR A 263 -10.08 13.49 -20.57
C THR A 263 -10.96 12.46 -19.86
N ARG A 264 -11.27 11.33 -20.50
CA ARG A 264 -12.00 10.22 -19.84
C ARG A 264 -11.22 9.69 -18.64
N ARG A 265 -9.91 9.52 -18.80
CA ARG A 265 -9.03 9.01 -17.76
C ARG A 265 -9.00 9.88 -16.51
N VAL A 266 -9.02 11.21 -16.67
CA VAL A 266 -9.09 12.15 -15.54
C VAL A 266 -10.29 11.83 -14.64
N ALA A 267 -11.47 11.58 -15.22
CA ALA A 267 -12.69 11.30 -14.45
C ALA A 267 -12.61 9.96 -13.69
N GLU A 268 -12.04 8.92 -14.31
CA GLU A 268 -11.83 7.62 -13.65
C GLU A 268 -10.83 7.71 -12.51
N LEU A 269 -9.69 8.37 -12.74
CA LEU A 269 -8.63 8.51 -11.74
C LEU A 269 -9.07 9.39 -10.58
N GLU A 270 -9.90 10.40 -10.82
CA GLU A 270 -10.54 11.22 -9.78
C GLU A 270 -11.37 10.37 -8.81
N LEU A 271 -12.15 9.41 -9.33
CA LEU A 271 -12.93 8.51 -8.48
C LEU A 271 -12.01 7.66 -7.58
N MET A 272 -10.88 7.18 -8.12
CA MET A 272 -9.90 6.39 -7.38
C MET A 272 -9.21 7.21 -6.30
N VAL A 273 -8.79 8.44 -6.61
CA VAL A 273 -8.22 9.39 -5.64
C VAL A 273 -9.22 9.72 -4.54
N LYS A 274 -10.49 10.00 -4.89
CA LYS A 274 -11.55 10.30 -3.91
C LYS A 274 -11.80 9.12 -2.97
N LYS A 275 -11.74 7.89 -3.47
CA LYS A 275 -11.87 6.67 -2.67
C LYS A 275 -10.60 6.30 -1.89
N ARG A 276 -9.48 7.01 -2.12
CA ARG A 276 -8.13 6.65 -1.63
C ARG A 276 -7.74 5.21 -1.97
N VAL A 277 -8.10 4.76 -3.17
CA VAL A 277 -7.72 3.45 -3.69
C VAL A 277 -6.68 3.64 -4.78
N LEU A 278 -5.60 2.85 -4.72
CA LEU A 278 -4.60 2.83 -5.77
C LEU A 278 -5.20 2.23 -7.04
N GLN A 279 -4.98 2.92 -8.17
CA GLN A 279 -5.30 2.37 -9.48
C GLN A 279 -4.49 1.09 -9.69
N PRO A 280 -5.15 -0.07 -9.89
CA PRO A 280 -4.45 -1.31 -10.23
C PRO A 280 -3.83 -1.23 -11.62
N THR A 281 -2.74 -1.96 -11.83
CA THR A 281 -2.24 -2.26 -13.17
C THR A 281 -3.11 -3.31 -13.84
N GLU A 282 -3.22 -3.23 -15.16
CA GLU A 282 -3.91 -4.23 -15.96
C GLU A 282 -2.87 -5.06 -16.74
N PRO A 283 -2.70 -6.35 -16.39
CA PRO A 283 -1.80 -7.22 -17.13
C PRO A 283 -2.24 -7.34 -18.58
N GLY A 284 -1.29 -7.34 -19.50
CA GLY A 284 -1.62 -7.42 -20.93
C GLY A 284 -2.27 -8.76 -21.32
N LYS A 285 -3.10 -8.71 -22.35
CA LYS A 285 -3.99 -9.81 -22.77
C LYS A 285 -3.36 -10.79 -23.76
N GLU A 286 -2.17 -10.48 -24.25
CA GLU A 286 -1.47 -11.27 -25.28
C GLU A 286 -0.25 -12.01 -24.74
N SER A 287 0.09 -13.11 -25.40
CA SER A 287 1.29 -13.91 -25.17
C SER A 287 2.44 -13.40 -26.03
N HIS A 288 3.55 -13.07 -25.39
CA HIS A 288 4.74 -12.52 -26.04
C HIS A 288 5.87 -13.53 -26.09
N TYR A 289 6.60 -13.57 -27.21
CA TYR A 289 7.82 -14.37 -27.31
C TYR A 289 8.96 -13.69 -26.57
N THR A 290 9.70 -14.45 -25.77
CA THR A 290 10.89 -13.95 -25.06
C THR A 290 11.92 -15.07 -24.93
N HIS A 291 13.14 -14.71 -24.54
CA HIS A 291 14.21 -15.69 -24.36
C HIS A 291 13.90 -16.61 -23.16
N ARG A 292 13.88 -17.93 -23.40
CA ARG A 292 13.46 -18.94 -22.42
C ARG A 292 14.18 -18.82 -21.07
N GLU A 293 15.49 -18.62 -21.08
CA GLU A 293 16.28 -18.51 -19.83
C GLU A 293 15.97 -17.23 -19.05
N HIS A 294 15.63 -16.14 -19.75
CA HIS A 294 15.20 -14.91 -19.11
C HIS A 294 13.80 -15.06 -18.53
N LEU A 295 12.92 -15.81 -19.19
CA LEU A 295 11.57 -16.07 -18.72
C LEU A 295 11.58 -16.86 -17.41
N SER A 296 12.21 -18.03 -17.37
CA SER A 296 12.15 -18.91 -16.18
C SER A 296 12.70 -18.21 -14.92
N LYS A 297 13.86 -17.56 -15.02
CA LYS A 297 14.48 -16.88 -13.87
C LYS A 297 13.67 -15.66 -13.42
N LYS A 298 13.19 -14.85 -14.36
CA LYS A 298 12.44 -13.63 -14.02
C LYS A 298 11.00 -13.92 -13.58
N THR A 299 10.42 -15.04 -13.99
CA THR A 299 9.12 -15.52 -13.49
C THR A 299 9.21 -15.85 -12.01
N ILE A 300 10.23 -16.60 -11.59
CA ILE A 300 10.44 -16.93 -10.17
C ILE A 300 10.73 -15.67 -9.34
N ASP A 301 11.51 -14.75 -9.90
CA ASP A 301 11.89 -13.49 -9.23
C ASP A 301 10.79 -12.40 -9.28
N GLY A 302 9.68 -12.61 -10.00
CA GLY A 302 8.65 -11.58 -10.23
C GLY A 302 9.16 -10.32 -10.96
N LYS A 303 10.17 -10.47 -11.82
CA LYS A 303 10.82 -9.36 -12.54
C LYS A 303 10.30 -9.23 -13.96
N ALA A 304 10.31 -8.00 -14.49
CA ALA A 304 9.93 -7.74 -15.87
C ALA A 304 10.90 -8.42 -16.87
N VAL A 305 10.34 -9.16 -17.83
CA VAL A 305 11.01 -9.69 -19.03
C VAL A 305 10.77 -8.75 -20.21
N ARG A 306 11.67 -8.77 -21.20
CA ARG A 306 11.47 -8.04 -22.46
C ARG A 306 11.06 -9.04 -23.55
N ALA A 307 9.96 -8.74 -24.23
CA ALA A 307 9.45 -9.48 -25.38
C ALA A 307 10.28 -9.22 -26.64
N LEU A 308 10.10 -10.08 -27.66
CA LEU A 308 10.68 -9.94 -28.99
C LEU A 308 10.20 -8.65 -29.68
N CYS A 309 8.93 -8.28 -29.52
CA CYS A 309 8.37 -7.00 -29.98
C CYS A 309 8.87 -5.78 -29.18
N GLY A 310 9.59 -5.99 -28.07
CA GLY A 310 10.15 -4.91 -27.24
C GLY A 310 9.34 -4.56 -26.00
N VAL A 311 8.07 -4.97 -25.93
CA VAL A 311 7.19 -4.81 -24.74
C VAL A 311 7.86 -5.43 -23.51
N SER A 312 7.82 -4.73 -22.37
CA SER A 312 8.28 -5.29 -21.09
C SER A 312 7.08 -5.67 -20.22
N PHE A 313 7.06 -6.90 -19.71
CA PHE A 313 5.95 -7.41 -18.90
C PHE A 313 6.47 -8.31 -17.78
N VAL A 314 5.71 -8.44 -16.69
CA VAL A 314 6.00 -9.45 -15.65
C VAL A 314 5.20 -10.70 -15.98
N PRO A 315 5.83 -11.89 -16.12
CA PRO A 315 5.13 -13.12 -16.49
C PRO A 315 4.37 -13.67 -15.28
N LEU A 316 3.19 -13.11 -15.01
CA LEU A 316 2.34 -13.45 -13.85
C LEU A 316 1.20 -14.41 -14.21
N ASN A 317 0.89 -14.57 -15.50
CA ASN A 317 -0.25 -15.31 -15.99
C ASN A 317 0.19 -16.49 -16.87
N ASP A 318 -0.65 -17.52 -16.91
CA ASP A 318 -0.50 -18.55 -17.92
C ASP A 318 -0.74 -17.96 -19.32
N HIS A 319 0.12 -18.35 -20.23
CA HIS A 319 0.21 -17.93 -21.61
C HIS A 319 -0.54 -18.86 -22.57
N GLU A 320 -0.88 -20.09 -22.14
CA GLU A 320 -1.51 -21.11 -22.99
C GLU A 320 -2.89 -20.70 -23.51
N ASP A 321 -3.67 -19.95 -22.70
CA ASP A 321 -5.02 -19.51 -23.05
C ASP A 321 -5.07 -18.14 -23.76
N ARG A 322 -3.93 -17.52 -24.06
CA ARG A 322 -3.87 -16.14 -24.59
C ARG A 322 -3.46 -16.12 -26.07
N PRO A 323 -4.05 -15.21 -26.88
CA PRO A 323 -3.62 -15.04 -28.25
C PRO A 323 -2.16 -14.59 -28.29
N VAL A 324 -1.39 -15.12 -29.24
CA VAL A 324 -0.01 -14.72 -29.47
C VAL A 324 0.01 -13.29 -30.02
N CYS A 325 0.90 -12.44 -29.49
CA CYS A 325 1.14 -11.10 -29.98
C CYS A 325 1.48 -11.14 -31.48
N PRO A 326 0.68 -10.51 -32.36
CA PRO A 326 0.89 -10.57 -33.80
C PRO A 326 2.28 -10.10 -34.25
N GLU A 327 2.81 -9.07 -33.59
CA GLU A 327 4.14 -8.52 -33.90
C GLU A 327 5.26 -9.49 -33.50
N CYS A 328 5.16 -10.13 -32.32
CA CYS A 328 6.08 -11.21 -31.95
C CYS A 328 6.05 -12.35 -32.96
N ASN A 329 4.85 -12.75 -33.43
CA ASN A 329 4.72 -13.81 -34.42
C ASN A 329 5.36 -13.42 -35.76
N GLN A 330 5.10 -12.20 -36.25
CA GLN A 330 5.71 -11.69 -37.49
C GLN A 330 7.24 -11.60 -37.39
N LEU A 331 7.78 -11.07 -36.30
CA LEU A 331 9.24 -10.98 -36.09
C LEU A 331 9.87 -12.36 -35.99
N TYR A 332 9.23 -13.30 -35.31
CA TYR A 332 9.71 -14.68 -35.21
C TYR A 332 9.71 -15.39 -36.57
N ASP A 333 8.61 -15.26 -37.34
CA ASP A 333 8.51 -15.82 -38.69
C ASP A 333 9.56 -15.23 -39.65
N ALA A 334 9.87 -13.94 -39.52
CA ALA A 334 10.91 -13.28 -40.32
C ALA A 334 12.32 -13.76 -39.97
N LEU A 335 12.61 -14.00 -38.68
CA LEU A 335 13.89 -14.52 -38.19
C LEU A 335 14.08 -16.01 -38.50
N GLY A 336 12.99 -16.77 -38.58
CA GLY A 336 13.01 -18.20 -38.92
C GLY A 336 13.21 -18.53 -40.40
N ARG A 337 13.26 -17.52 -41.30
CA ARG A 337 13.50 -17.68 -42.75
C ARG A 337 14.97 -17.47 -43.16
N GLN A 338 15.93 -17.70 -42.26
CA GLN A 338 17.36 -17.68 -42.55
C GLN A 338 17.99 -19.07 -42.57
#